data_AF-A0A6P6X1L0-F1
#
_entry.id   AF-A0A6P6X1L0-F1
#
_cell.length_a   1.000
_cell.length_b   1.000
_cell.length_c   1.000
_cell.angle_alpha   90.00
_cell.angle_beta   90.00
_cell.angle_gamma   90.00
#
_symmetry.space_group_name_H-M   'P 1'
#
loop_
_entity.id
_entity.type
_entity.pdbx_description
1 polymer ?
#
loop_
_entity_poly.entity_id
_entity_poly.type
_entity_poly.pdbx_seq_one_letter_code
_entity_poly.pdbx_strand_id
1 'polypeptide(L)'
;MVLFIVIRLDKNYNKPIWEVLSGRRDGRTSHASEALANIPSPFSNFTTLMQSFASKNLTVHDRVVLSGAHTIGVGHCNLFRKRLYNFTGKADADPSLNSTYAAFLRTKCKSLSDNTTTVETDPGISVASDNHYFSNFKHQQGLFQSDAALLTDRGASNIDDEMLTAGKFFTEFGQSMKRMGAIGVLTGNAGEIRKKCSGVKSKLIRGTLDETTRLLSLPEECSFLLTGAGELQRNYYRKSCRGVEQIVRDITWRNVSANPSLAPKLLRLHYHDCFVRGCDGSVLLDSTPNNPSEKEAIPNRSLSGFDFIDIVKSILEEECPGAVSCADILALAARDAVSYQFQRPMWQVFTGRQDGRVSVDSEALAGLPSPSSDFPTLLQNFQSNNLDVVDLVTLSGAHTIGVTHCSLVAKRLYNFTGKGDTDPSLDSEYAQTLKTICPLPIVRTTTLGMDPGSSDSFDSHYFVALSQNMTVFQSDSALLTNPLSATIASHLQNPRLFFALFARSMTKMGAIGVLTNGEGEIRQNCRVVNA
;
A
#
# COMPACT_ATOMS: atom_id res chain seq x y z
N MET A 1 12.86 8.19 17.33
CA MET A 1 12.73 7.77 15.92
C MET A 1 12.36 6.30 15.94
N VAL A 2 11.08 5.96 15.76
CA VAL A 2 10.66 4.55 15.69
C VAL A 2 10.88 4.12 14.25
N LEU A 3 11.98 3.41 14.03
CA LEU A 3 12.34 2.87 12.73
C LEU A 3 11.43 1.66 12.46
N PHE A 4 10.26 1.89 11.88
CA PHE A 4 9.45 0.80 11.30
C PHE A 4 10.09 0.37 9.98
N ILE A 5 11.16 -0.41 10.07
CA ILE A 5 11.71 -1.11 8.92
C ILE A 5 10.80 -2.31 8.61
N VAL A 6 9.81 -2.12 7.75
CA VAL A 6 9.25 -3.25 6.98
C VAL A 6 10.08 -3.33 5.70
N ILE A 7 11.17 -4.08 5.73
CA ILE A 7 11.89 -4.40 4.50
C ILE A 7 11.31 -5.66 3.88
N ARG A 8 10.75 -5.48 2.68
CA ARG A 8 10.50 -6.56 1.73
C ARG A 8 11.73 -6.76 0.85
N LEU A 9 12.00 -8.04 0.61
CA LEU A 9 12.52 -8.72 -0.58
C LEU A 9 13.27 -7.86 -1.62
N ASP A 10 14.50 -8.28 -1.92
CA ASP A 10 15.30 -7.83 -3.06
C ASP A 10 14.47 -8.00 -4.35
N LYS A 11 14.39 -6.95 -5.18
CA LYS A 11 13.62 -6.95 -6.43
C LYS A 11 14.19 -7.90 -7.50
N ASN A 12 15.36 -8.51 -7.31
CA ASN A 12 15.94 -9.48 -8.24
C ASN A 12 15.85 -10.95 -7.79
N TYR A 13 15.54 -11.23 -6.53
CA TYR A 13 15.45 -12.59 -6.02
C TYR A 13 14.23 -12.72 -5.13
N ASN A 14 13.42 -13.75 -5.35
CA ASN A 14 12.21 -14.08 -4.57
C ASN A 14 12.55 -14.52 -3.12
N LYS A 15 13.56 -13.90 -2.49
CA LYS A 15 14.20 -14.26 -1.21
C LYS A 15 14.36 -13.01 -0.33
N PRO A 16 14.24 -13.14 1.01
CA PRO A 16 14.59 -12.09 1.95
C PRO A 16 15.99 -11.53 1.69
N ILE A 17 16.15 -10.20 1.76
CA ILE A 17 17.45 -9.50 1.60
C ILE A 17 18.45 -10.00 2.66
N TRP A 18 17.95 -10.45 3.82
CA TRP A 18 18.70 -11.20 4.80
C TRP A 18 17.81 -12.20 5.53
N GLU A 19 18.45 -13.21 6.10
CA GLU A 19 17.82 -14.16 7.01
C GLU A 19 17.56 -13.52 8.38
N VAL A 20 16.34 -13.67 8.89
CA VAL A 20 15.98 -13.29 10.26
C VAL A 20 16.17 -14.50 11.16
N LEU A 21 17.22 -14.48 12.00
CA LEU A 21 17.43 -15.50 13.03
C LEU A 21 16.22 -15.55 13.97
N SER A 22 15.63 -16.72 14.20
CA SER A 22 14.49 -16.91 15.11
C SER A 22 14.95 -17.27 16.54
N GLY A 23 14.01 -17.47 17.47
CA GLY A 23 14.31 -17.94 18.84
C GLY A 23 14.43 -16.86 19.91
N ARG A 24 14.16 -15.59 19.57
CA ARG A 24 14.10 -14.48 20.55
C ARG A 24 12.92 -14.66 21.50
N ARG A 25 13.13 -14.32 22.77
CA ARG A 25 12.08 -14.25 23.79
C ARG A 25 11.73 -12.81 24.14
N ASP A 26 10.47 -12.59 24.52
CA ASP A 26 9.94 -11.30 24.96
C ASP A 26 10.55 -10.85 26.29
N GLY A 27 10.82 -9.54 26.41
CA GLY A 27 11.17 -8.89 27.67
C GLY A 27 9.97 -8.77 28.62
N ARG A 28 10.24 -8.70 29.93
CA ARG A 28 9.23 -8.60 30.99
C ARG A 28 9.05 -7.19 31.56
N THR A 29 9.89 -6.25 31.14
CA THR A 29 9.91 -4.86 31.61
C THR A 29 10.03 -3.92 30.42
N SER A 30 9.53 -2.71 30.58
CA SER A 30 9.67 -1.63 29.60
C SER A 30 9.77 -0.31 30.35
N HIS A 31 10.87 0.41 30.15
CA HIS A 31 11.12 1.69 30.81
C HIS A 31 11.34 2.79 29.77
N ALA A 32 10.62 3.91 29.90
CA ALA A 32 10.77 5.05 29.00
C ALA A 32 12.21 5.64 29.01
N SER A 33 12.88 5.59 30.17
CA SER A 33 14.27 6.02 30.32
C SER A 33 15.25 5.24 29.44
N GLU A 34 15.00 3.95 29.20
CA GLU A 34 15.86 3.14 28.32
C GLU A 34 15.77 3.61 26.87
N ALA A 35 14.57 3.95 26.40
CA ALA A 35 14.37 4.48 25.05
C ALA A 35 15.08 5.84 24.87
N LEU A 36 14.95 6.74 25.85
CA LEU A 36 15.60 8.06 25.82
C LEU A 36 17.13 7.96 25.84
N ALA A 37 17.69 6.98 26.56
CA ALA A 37 19.13 6.80 26.67
C ALA A 37 19.75 6.07 25.46
N ASN A 38 19.00 5.22 24.76
CA ASN A 38 19.57 4.29 23.78
C ASN A 38 19.15 4.53 22.33
N ILE A 39 18.14 5.37 22.05
CA ILE A 39 17.70 5.66 20.68
C ILE A 39 18.39 6.93 20.18
N PRO A 40 19.14 6.86 19.05
CA PRO A 40 19.75 8.04 18.44
C PRO A 40 18.75 9.16 18.17
N SER A 41 19.14 10.40 18.48
CA SER A 41 18.32 11.58 18.23
C SER A 41 18.48 12.05 16.78
N PRO A 42 17.40 12.52 16.11
CA PRO A 42 17.49 13.12 14.77
C PRO A 42 18.32 14.42 14.74
N PHE A 43 18.69 14.95 15.91
CA PHE A 43 19.52 16.14 16.09
C PHE A 43 21.00 15.83 16.38
N SER A 44 21.36 14.55 16.52
CA SER A 44 22.72 14.16 16.93
C SER A 44 23.76 14.46 15.87
N ASN A 45 24.94 14.91 16.30
CA ASN A 45 26.12 15.05 15.44
C ASN A 45 26.81 13.68 15.20
N PHE A 46 27.82 13.67 14.31
CA PHE A 46 28.51 12.44 13.92
C PHE A 46 29.16 11.70 15.11
N THR A 47 29.82 12.43 16.01
CA THR A 47 30.50 11.86 17.18
C THR A 47 29.53 11.15 18.11
N THR A 48 28.40 11.79 18.43
CA THR A 48 27.35 11.19 19.29
C THR A 48 26.75 9.95 18.64
N LEU A 49 26.48 9.99 17.33
CA LEU A 49 25.94 8.84 16.61
C LEU A 49 26.93 7.67 16.58
N MET A 50 28.22 7.94 16.37
CA MET A 50 29.28 6.92 16.41
C MET A 50 29.34 6.24 17.79
N GLN A 51 29.32 7.01 18.88
CA GLN A 51 29.31 6.47 20.25
C GLN A 51 28.05 5.62 20.51
N SER A 52 26.88 6.08 20.06
CA SER A 52 25.62 5.36 20.22
C SER A 52 25.65 3.99 19.53
N PHE A 53 26.16 3.91 18.29
CA PHE A 53 26.27 2.65 17.56
C PHE A 53 27.35 1.73 18.15
N ALA A 54 28.51 2.29 18.51
CA ALA A 54 29.59 1.56 19.15
C ALA A 54 29.15 0.92 20.48
N SER A 55 28.30 1.60 21.27
CA SER A 55 27.72 1.05 22.50
C SER A 55 26.87 -0.22 22.30
N LYS A 56 26.47 -0.49 21.05
CA LYS A 56 25.72 -1.67 20.63
C LYS A 56 26.56 -2.62 19.77
N ASN A 57 27.88 -2.47 19.81
CA ASN A 57 28.83 -3.23 18.99
C ASN A 57 28.57 -3.11 17.48
N LEU A 58 28.07 -1.96 17.03
CA LEU A 58 27.93 -1.63 15.61
C LEU A 58 29.04 -0.68 15.15
N THR A 59 29.50 -0.87 13.92
CA THR A 59 30.61 -0.12 13.32
C THR A 59 30.14 1.19 12.67
N VAL A 60 31.09 2.06 12.27
CA VAL A 60 30.79 3.23 11.42
C VAL A 60 30.14 2.80 10.10
N HIS A 61 30.60 1.68 9.53
CA HIS A 61 29.99 1.09 8.35
C HIS A 61 28.52 0.70 8.59
N ASP A 62 28.23 0.01 9.69
CA ASP A 62 26.84 -0.32 10.05
C ASP A 62 25.96 0.91 10.17
N ARG A 63 26.48 1.98 10.78
CA ARG A 63 25.75 3.24 10.92
C ARG A 63 25.40 3.85 9.57
N VAL A 64 26.37 4.00 8.67
CA VAL A 64 26.16 4.60 7.34
C VAL A 64 25.16 3.75 6.55
N VAL A 65 25.37 2.44 6.52
CA VAL A 65 24.50 1.54 5.78
C VAL A 65 23.07 1.54 6.34
N LEU A 66 22.91 1.41 7.66
CA LEU A 66 21.58 1.39 8.31
C LEU A 66 20.83 2.71 8.17
N SER A 67 21.54 3.84 7.99
CA SER A 67 20.89 5.12 7.69
C SER A 67 20.13 5.10 6.37
N GLY A 68 20.54 4.23 5.42
CA GLY A 68 19.80 3.94 4.20
C GLY A 68 18.37 3.45 4.44
N ALA A 69 18.00 3.03 5.65
CA ALA A 69 16.61 2.74 6.01
C ALA A 69 15.68 3.96 5.86
N HIS A 70 16.23 5.18 5.90
CA HIS A 70 15.48 6.42 5.68
C HIS A 70 15.01 6.60 4.23
N THR A 71 15.38 5.70 3.31
CA THR A 71 14.75 5.60 1.97
C THR A 71 13.24 5.29 2.05
N ILE A 72 12.77 4.71 3.15
CA ILE A 72 11.35 4.40 3.39
C ILE A 72 10.86 5.14 4.64
N GLY A 73 9.72 5.83 4.51
CA GLY A 73 8.96 6.35 5.64
C GLY A 73 8.77 7.86 5.61
N VAL A 74 8.34 8.39 6.74
CA VAL A 74 8.05 9.82 6.92
C VAL A 74 8.68 10.35 8.19
N GLY A 75 9.13 11.60 8.14
CA GLY A 75 9.59 12.39 9.28
C GLY A 75 8.56 13.44 9.66
N HIS A 76 8.30 13.59 10.95
CA HIS A 76 7.44 14.65 11.46
C HIS A 76 8.18 15.99 11.55
N CYS A 77 7.51 17.10 11.24
CA CYS A 77 8.09 18.43 11.19
C CYS A 77 8.79 18.84 12.50
N ASN A 78 8.29 18.42 13.67
CA ASN A 78 8.95 18.68 14.97
C ASN A 78 10.38 18.13 15.07
N LEU A 79 10.73 17.12 14.25
CA LEU A 79 12.05 16.48 14.26
C LEU A 79 13.09 17.17 13.38
N PHE A 80 12.72 18.16 12.55
CA PHE A 80 13.68 18.86 11.68
C PHE A 80 13.39 20.34 11.44
N ARG A 81 12.23 20.89 11.86
CA ARG A 81 11.89 22.32 11.65
C ARG A 81 12.89 23.32 12.23
N LYS A 82 13.66 22.97 13.26
CA LYS A 82 14.76 23.82 13.74
C LYS A 82 15.81 24.06 12.65
N ARG A 83 16.06 23.06 11.80
CA ARG A 83 16.93 23.21 10.62
C ARG A 83 16.36 24.19 9.59
N LEU A 84 15.05 24.40 9.56
CA LEU A 84 14.40 25.31 8.60
C LEU A 84 14.34 26.76 9.09
N TYR A 85 14.21 26.96 10.40
CA TYR A 85 13.83 28.27 10.96
C TYR A 85 14.66 28.75 12.14
N ASN A 86 15.42 27.89 12.83
CA ASN A 86 16.15 28.30 14.02
C ASN A 86 17.31 27.35 14.35
N PHE A 87 18.24 27.17 13.41
CA PHE A 87 19.29 26.16 13.51
C PHE A 87 20.32 26.50 14.59
N THR A 88 20.81 27.74 14.62
CA THR A 88 21.76 28.20 15.65
C THR A 88 21.10 28.92 16.81
N GLY A 89 19.76 29.02 16.82
CA GLY A 89 19.02 29.83 17.79
C GLY A 89 18.85 31.30 17.38
N LYS A 90 19.25 31.66 16.15
CA LYS A 90 19.25 33.04 15.64
C LYS A 90 18.28 33.26 14.47
N ALA A 91 17.18 32.50 14.43
CA ALA A 91 16.19 32.56 13.35
C ALA A 91 16.77 32.27 11.96
N ASP A 92 17.68 31.29 11.88
CA ASP A 92 18.46 30.93 10.70
C ASP A 92 18.19 29.50 10.23
N ALA A 93 18.49 29.24 8.95
CA ALA A 93 18.42 27.91 8.35
C ALA A 93 19.73 27.16 8.53
N ASP A 94 19.66 25.83 8.59
CA ASP A 94 20.84 24.96 8.59
C ASP A 94 21.59 25.12 7.25
N PRO A 95 22.83 25.62 7.25
CA PRO A 95 23.60 25.84 6.03
C PRO A 95 24.01 24.54 5.33
N SER A 96 23.94 23.39 6.02
CA SER A 96 24.22 22.07 5.43
C SER A 96 23.02 21.49 4.66
N LEU A 97 21.86 22.15 4.70
CA LEU A 97 20.65 21.72 4.00
C LEU A 97 20.52 22.49 2.69
N ASN A 98 20.33 21.75 1.59
CA ASN A 98 20.10 22.33 0.28
C ASN A 98 19.00 23.40 0.32
N SER A 99 19.29 24.61 -0.17
CA SER A 99 18.41 25.77 -0.04
C SER A 99 17.07 25.61 -0.77
N THR A 100 17.07 24.94 -1.92
CA THR A 100 15.85 24.65 -2.70
C THR A 100 14.99 23.62 -1.98
N TYR A 101 15.64 22.57 -1.45
CA TYR A 101 14.93 21.57 -0.65
C TYR A 101 14.39 22.15 0.65
N ALA A 102 15.16 23.00 1.34
CA ALA A 102 14.69 23.74 2.51
C ALA A 102 13.48 24.61 2.18
N ALA A 103 13.47 25.29 1.03
CA ALA A 103 12.31 26.07 0.58
C ALA A 103 11.09 25.16 0.36
N PHE A 104 11.25 24.00 -0.29
CA PHE A 104 10.20 23.00 -0.42
C PHE A 104 9.67 22.54 0.95
N LEU A 105 10.55 22.19 1.89
CA LEU A 105 10.16 21.75 3.23
C LEU A 105 9.37 22.82 3.99
N ARG A 106 9.69 24.11 3.82
CA ARG A 106 8.91 25.22 4.40
C ARG A 106 7.49 25.33 3.86
N THR A 107 7.22 24.84 2.64
CA THR A 107 5.84 24.79 2.11
C THR A 107 4.97 23.77 2.85
N LYS A 108 5.61 22.73 3.41
CA LYS A 108 4.97 21.66 4.18
C LYS A 108 4.94 22.00 5.68
N CYS A 109 6.10 22.20 6.27
CA CYS A 109 6.28 22.52 7.69
C CYS A 109 6.25 24.04 7.90
N LYS A 110 5.06 24.64 7.99
CA LYS A 110 4.91 26.11 7.90
C LYS A 110 5.40 26.88 9.13
N SER A 111 5.57 26.23 10.29
CA SER A 111 5.92 26.93 11.54
C SER A 111 6.78 26.11 12.50
N LEU A 112 7.39 26.80 13.46
CA LEU A 112 8.06 26.21 14.62
C LEU A 112 7.11 25.55 15.63
N SER A 113 5.78 25.60 15.43
CA SER A 113 4.78 24.95 16.29
C SER A 113 4.17 23.69 15.67
N ASP A 114 4.44 23.39 14.39
CA ASP A 114 3.89 22.22 13.70
C ASP A 114 4.49 20.90 14.21
N ASN A 115 3.68 20.13 14.95
CA ASN A 115 4.07 18.86 15.56
C ASN A 115 3.49 17.62 14.85
N THR A 116 2.63 17.80 13.85
CA THR A 116 1.81 16.72 13.30
C THR A 116 2.12 16.45 11.83
N THR A 117 2.46 17.48 11.05
CA THR A 117 2.71 17.34 9.62
C THR A 117 3.90 16.41 9.38
N THR A 118 3.74 15.52 8.41
CA THR A 118 4.76 14.56 7.98
C THR A 118 5.29 14.94 6.59
N VAL A 119 6.56 14.61 6.37
CA VAL A 119 7.22 14.72 5.06
C VAL A 119 7.99 13.41 4.83
N GLU A 120 8.07 12.96 3.59
CA GLU A 120 8.89 11.80 3.22
C GLU A 120 10.36 11.99 3.67
N THR A 121 10.97 10.94 4.22
CA THR A 121 12.37 10.99 4.68
C THR A 121 13.38 10.99 3.53
N ASP A 122 12.96 10.53 2.36
CA ASP A 122 13.74 10.48 1.12
C ASP A 122 12.96 11.17 -0.01
N PRO A 123 13.30 12.42 -0.37
CA PRO A 123 12.56 13.16 -1.38
C PRO A 123 12.80 12.56 -2.77
N GLY A 124 11.73 12.22 -3.49
CA GLY A 124 11.81 11.91 -4.91
C GLY A 124 11.33 10.52 -5.32
N ILE A 125 11.40 9.48 -4.45
CA ILE A 125 10.82 8.14 -4.61
C ILE A 125 10.86 7.46 -3.21
N SER A 126 9.92 7.73 -2.29
CA SER A 126 9.99 7.16 -0.92
C SER A 126 9.48 5.71 -0.79
N VAL A 127 9.49 4.96 -1.90
CA VAL A 127 8.47 3.92 -2.12
C VAL A 127 9.01 2.54 -2.48
N ALA A 128 10.30 2.45 -2.73
CA ALA A 128 11.08 1.22 -2.75
C ALA A 128 12.25 1.39 -1.79
N SER A 129 12.68 0.34 -1.09
CA SER A 129 14.06 0.32 -0.62
C SER A 129 14.91 0.35 -1.87
N ASP A 130 15.46 1.50 -2.19
CA ASP A 130 16.49 1.70 -3.19
C ASP A 130 17.67 2.40 -2.51
N ASN A 131 18.62 2.87 -3.29
CA ASN A 131 19.78 3.61 -2.79
C ASN A 131 19.70 5.11 -3.11
N HIS A 132 18.50 5.62 -3.41
CA HIS A 132 18.25 7.02 -3.72
C HIS A 132 18.59 7.94 -2.53
N TYR A 133 18.34 7.48 -1.31
CA TYR A 133 18.80 8.11 -0.08
C TYR A 133 20.27 8.58 -0.15
N PHE A 134 21.19 7.72 -0.61
CA PHE A 134 22.62 8.06 -0.72
C PHE A 134 22.88 9.06 -1.88
N SER A 135 22.06 9.03 -2.93
CA SER A 135 22.13 10.04 -4.01
C SER A 135 21.66 11.41 -3.52
N ASN A 136 20.61 11.47 -2.71
CA ASN A 136 20.10 12.70 -2.11
C ASN A 136 21.07 13.32 -1.10
N PHE A 137 21.86 12.49 -0.43
CA PHE A 137 22.92 12.95 0.45
C PHE A 137 23.97 13.78 -0.28
N LYS A 138 24.36 13.38 -1.49
CA LYS A 138 25.28 14.18 -2.32
C LYS A 138 24.74 15.57 -2.66
N HIS A 139 23.42 15.70 -2.71
CA HIS A 139 22.74 16.96 -2.99
C HIS A 139 22.40 17.76 -1.73
N GLN A 140 22.87 17.33 -0.54
CA GLN A 140 22.56 17.94 0.76
C GLN A 140 21.06 17.90 1.10
N GLN A 141 20.37 16.83 0.70
CA GLN A 141 18.92 16.67 0.85
C GLN A 141 18.51 15.68 1.96
N GLY A 142 19.40 15.36 2.91
CA GLY A 142 19.05 14.58 4.10
C GLY A 142 18.08 15.34 5.00
N LEU A 143 16.96 14.72 5.42
CA LEU A 143 15.88 15.38 6.15
C LEU A 143 16.28 15.75 7.59
N PHE A 144 16.92 14.84 8.32
CA PHE A 144 17.33 15.07 9.71
C PHE A 144 18.74 15.66 9.81
N GLN A 145 19.08 16.26 10.95
CA GLN A 145 20.45 16.72 11.18
C GLN A 145 21.41 15.53 11.32
N SER A 146 20.93 14.42 11.90
CA SER A 146 21.67 13.17 11.99
C SER A 146 22.02 12.57 10.63
N ASP A 147 21.21 12.86 9.61
CA ASP A 147 21.47 12.49 8.22
C ASP A 147 22.66 13.31 7.68
N ALA A 148 22.51 14.64 7.67
CA ALA A 148 23.56 15.56 7.21
C ALA A 148 24.92 15.37 7.94
N ALA A 149 24.88 14.92 9.19
CA ALA A 149 26.07 14.61 9.97
C ALA A 149 26.97 13.55 9.32
N LEU A 150 26.45 12.60 8.52
CA LEU A 150 27.28 11.59 7.85
C LEU A 150 28.28 12.20 6.86
N LEU A 151 27.94 13.34 6.23
CA LEU A 151 28.80 14.05 5.29
C LEU A 151 29.93 14.82 5.97
N THR A 152 29.91 14.93 7.30
CA THR A 152 30.94 15.66 8.08
C THR A 152 32.16 14.80 8.41
N ASP A 153 32.10 13.49 8.14
CA ASP A 153 33.21 12.56 8.33
C ASP A 153 33.63 11.93 7.00
N ARG A 154 34.94 11.92 6.73
CA ARG A 154 35.49 11.45 5.46
C ARG A 154 35.30 9.94 5.28
N GLY A 155 35.43 9.16 6.35
CA GLY A 155 35.26 7.71 6.30
C GLY A 155 33.82 7.33 6.01
N ALA A 156 32.86 8.00 6.66
CA ALA A 156 31.45 7.81 6.40
C ALA A 156 31.04 8.27 4.98
N SER A 157 31.57 9.39 4.50
CA SER A 157 31.34 9.85 3.12
C SER A 157 31.84 8.84 2.08
N ASN A 158 32.98 8.18 2.32
CA ASN A 158 33.48 7.15 1.41
C ASN A 158 32.57 5.92 1.38
N ILE A 159 32.01 5.53 2.54
CA ILE A 159 31.07 4.40 2.61
C ILE A 159 29.75 4.79 1.92
N ASP A 160 29.28 6.03 2.08
CA ASP A 160 28.14 6.61 1.37
C ASP A 160 28.32 6.53 -0.16
N ASP A 161 29.51 6.89 -0.68
CA ASP A 161 29.86 6.73 -2.10
C ASP A 161 29.71 5.29 -2.59
N GLU A 162 30.14 4.32 -1.77
CA GLU A 162 30.03 2.90 -2.11
C GLU A 162 28.57 2.42 -2.17
N MET A 163 27.67 3.03 -1.39
CA MET A 163 26.24 2.68 -1.35
C MET A 163 25.46 3.23 -2.56
N LEU A 164 26.06 4.12 -3.38
CA LEU A 164 25.50 4.53 -4.66
C LEU A 164 25.38 3.36 -5.67
N THR A 165 25.96 2.21 -5.37
CA THR A 165 25.72 0.96 -6.10
C THR A 165 24.64 0.13 -5.40
N ALA A 166 23.46 0.02 -6.00
CA ALA A 166 22.29 -0.64 -5.39
C ALA A 166 22.57 -2.07 -4.89
N GLY A 167 23.25 -2.91 -5.70
CA GLY A 167 23.58 -4.29 -5.29
C GLY A 167 24.50 -4.36 -4.07
N LYS A 168 25.44 -3.41 -3.96
CA LYS A 168 26.33 -3.30 -2.80
C LYS A 168 25.56 -2.83 -1.57
N PHE A 169 24.73 -1.79 -1.72
CA PHE A 169 23.86 -1.29 -0.66
C PHE A 169 23.02 -2.41 -0.05
N PHE A 170 22.24 -3.16 -0.85
CA PHE A 170 21.37 -4.20 -0.27
C PHE A 170 22.14 -5.32 0.40
N THR A 171 23.29 -5.70 -0.15
CA THR A 171 24.15 -6.73 0.45
C THR A 171 24.63 -6.29 1.83
N GLU A 172 25.22 -5.09 1.91
CA GLU A 172 25.75 -4.55 3.16
C GLU A 172 24.63 -4.26 4.16
N PHE A 173 23.50 -3.73 3.68
CA PHE A 173 22.32 -3.46 4.50
C PHE A 173 21.78 -4.72 5.15
N GLY A 174 21.71 -5.82 4.40
CA GLY A 174 21.32 -7.11 4.96
C GLY A 174 22.26 -7.59 6.06
N GLN A 175 23.57 -7.41 5.91
CA GLN A 175 24.55 -7.80 6.94
C GLN A 175 24.45 -6.91 8.18
N SER A 176 24.31 -5.60 8.02
CA SER A 176 24.12 -4.66 9.12
C SER A 176 22.81 -4.90 9.86
N MET A 177 21.72 -5.26 9.15
CA MET A 177 20.46 -5.64 9.77
C MET A 177 20.56 -6.92 10.60
N LYS A 178 21.34 -7.92 10.15
CA LYS A 178 21.60 -9.13 10.96
C LYS A 178 22.32 -8.78 12.26
N ARG A 179 23.36 -7.93 12.20
CA ARG A 179 24.09 -7.46 13.38
C ARG A 179 23.18 -6.66 14.31
N MET A 180 22.41 -5.71 13.77
CA MET A 180 21.46 -4.91 14.55
C MET A 180 20.36 -5.77 15.20
N GLY A 181 19.82 -6.75 14.48
CA GLY A 181 18.81 -7.67 14.97
C GLY A 181 19.32 -8.68 16.02
N ALA A 182 20.64 -8.77 16.22
CA ALA A 182 21.26 -9.61 17.25
C ALA A 182 21.54 -8.85 18.56
N ILE A 183 21.32 -7.54 18.59
CA ILE A 183 21.55 -6.71 19.78
C ILE A 183 20.59 -7.12 20.91
N GLY A 184 21.14 -7.50 22.07
CA GLY A 184 20.37 -7.68 23.31
C GLY A 184 19.32 -8.79 23.26
N VAL A 185 19.46 -9.78 22.39
CA VAL A 185 18.48 -10.86 22.23
C VAL A 185 18.38 -11.72 23.50
N LEU A 186 17.16 -11.82 24.04
CA LEU A 186 16.86 -12.73 25.16
C LEU A 186 16.62 -14.15 24.65
N THR A 187 17.26 -15.13 25.29
CA THR A 187 17.11 -16.57 24.99
C THR A 187 16.90 -17.37 26.29
N GLY A 188 16.52 -18.64 26.17
CA GLY A 188 16.36 -19.53 27.33
C GLY A 188 15.39 -18.98 28.39
N ASN A 189 15.86 -18.81 29.62
CA ASN A 189 15.04 -18.31 30.73
C ASN A 189 15.08 -16.77 30.89
N ALA A 190 15.87 -16.07 30.07
CA ALA A 190 16.06 -14.62 30.14
C ALA A 190 14.82 -13.82 29.67
N GLY A 191 13.87 -14.46 28.97
CA GLY A 191 12.62 -13.84 28.54
C GLY A 191 11.44 -14.81 28.58
N GLU A 192 10.31 -14.41 28.01
CA GLU A 192 9.11 -15.24 27.89
C GLU A 192 8.56 -15.32 26.47
N ILE A 193 7.52 -16.11 26.24
CA ILE A 193 6.73 -16.09 25.00
C ILE A 193 5.35 -15.60 25.38
N ARG A 194 5.00 -14.38 24.96
CA ARG A 194 3.70 -13.76 25.22
C ARG A 194 2.65 -14.27 24.24
N LYS A 195 1.41 -14.38 24.72
CA LYS A 195 0.23 -14.65 23.86
C LYS A 195 -0.37 -13.36 23.28
N LYS A 196 -0.14 -12.23 23.96
CA LYS A 196 -0.50 -10.87 23.53
C LYS A 196 0.74 -10.00 23.59
N CYS A 197 1.19 -9.46 22.46
CA CYS A 197 2.46 -8.73 22.36
C CYS A 197 2.54 -7.50 23.28
N SER A 198 1.40 -6.89 23.62
CA SER A 198 1.34 -5.71 24.50
C SER A 198 1.26 -6.03 26.00
N GLY A 199 1.18 -7.32 26.40
CA GLY A 199 0.97 -7.72 27.80
C GLY A 199 1.96 -8.77 28.28
N VAL A 200 2.63 -8.52 29.40
CA VAL A 200 3.49 -9.52 30.07
C VAL A 200 2.64 -10.61 30.70
N LYS A 201 3.15 -11.85 30.83
CA LYS A 201 2.41 -12.86 31.61
C LYS A 201 2.34 -12.39 33.06
N SER A 202 1.13 -12.13 33.56
CA SER A 202 0.91 -12.00 34.99
C SER A 202 1.33 -13.32 35.64
N LYS A 203 2.39 -13.27 36.44
CA LYS A 203 2.67 -14.34 37.42
C LYS A 203 1.42 -14.36 38.30
N LEU A 204 0.56 -15.37 38.16
CA LEU A 204 -0.45 -15.62 39.19
C LEU A 204 0.32 -15.68 40.50
N ILE A 205 0.09 -14.72 41.38
CA ILE A 205 0.45 -14.87 42.78
C ILE A 205 -0.39 -16.07 43.21
N ARG A 206 0.24 -17.25 43.33
CA ARG A 206 -0.35 -18.39 44.00
C ARG A 206 -0.53 -17.97 45.46
N GLY A 207 -1.67 -17.37 45.75
CA GLY A 207 -2.23 -17.43 47.09
C GLY A 207 -2.43 -18.91 47.42
N THR A 208 -1.88 -19.30 48.55
CA THR A 208 -2.12 -20.56 49.24
C THR A 208 -3.62 -20.83 49.30
N LEU A 209 -4.09 -21.83 48.53
CA LEU A 209 -5.31 -22.55 48.85
C LEU A 209 -5.02 -24.04 48.71
N ASP A 210 -5.13 -24.63 49.89
CA ASP A 210 -5.24 -26.00 50.35
C ASP A 210 -5.44 -27.12 49.31
N GLU A 211 -4.75 -28.22 49.57
CA GLU A 211 -5.01 -29.51 48.95
C GLU A 211 -6.41 -29.97 49.34
N THR A 212 -7.25 -30.27 48.35
CA THR A 212 -8.02 -31.52 48.30
C THR A 212 -8.91 -31.55 47.07
N THR A 213 -8.82 -32.68 46.36
CA THR A 213 -9.90 -33.43 45.67
C THR A 213 -9.55 -33.77 44.23
N ARG A 214 -9.32 -35.07 44.04
CA ARG A 214 -9.16 -35.78 42.77
C ARG A 214 -10.52 -35.98 42.08
N LEU A 215 -10.42 -36.23 40.76
CA LEU A 215 -11.22 -37.17 39.95
C LEU A 215 -12.65 -36.75 39.54
N LEU A 216 -12.86 -36.42 38.24
CA LEU A 216 -13.48 -37.29 37.21
C LEU A 216 -14.04 -36.52 36.00
N SER A 217 -13.95 -37.18 34.84
CA SER A 217 -14.83 -37.18 33.65
C SER A 217 -15.15 -35.87 32.90
N LEU A 218 -14.76 -35.87 31.62
CA LEU A 218 -15.46 -35.16 30.55
C LEU A 218 -16.88 -35.73 30.35
N PRO A 219 -17.83 -34.90 29.91
CA PRO A 219 -18.34 -35.08 28.56
C PRO A 219 -18.29 -33.79 27.74
N GLU A 220 -18.16 -33.99 26.43
CA GLU A 220 -18.33 -32.98 25.38
C GLU A 220 -19.71 -32.34 25.49
N GLU A 221 -19.76 -31.02 25.66
CA GLU A 221 -20.78 -30.18 25.02
C GLU A 221 -20.20 -28.83 24.63
N CYS A 222 -20.76 -28.34 23.54
CA CYS A 222 -20.39 -27.23 22.71
C CYS A 222 -20.26 -25.92 23.50
N SER A 223 -19.10 -25.27 23.44
CA SER A 223 -19.00 -23.83 23.64
C SER A 223 -18.01 -23.26 22.62
N PHE A 224 -18.55 -23.11 21.42
CA PHE A 224 -18.04 -22.21 20.40
C PHE A 224 -18.14 -20.80 20.97
N LEU A 225 -17.02 -20.18 21.37
CA LEU A 225 -16.83 -18.72 21.52
C LEU A 225 -15.41 -18.47 22.02
N LEU A 226 -14.45 -18.50 21.10
CA LEU A 226 -13.19 -17.79 21.26
C LEU A 226 -13.04 -16.86 20.06
N THR A 227 -13.68 -15.70 20.17
CA THR A 227 -13.44 -14.51 19.34
C THR A 227 -11.97 -14.10 19.49
N GLY A 228 -11.12 -14.65 18.63
CA GLY A 228 -9.76 -14.16 18.42
C GLY A 228 -9.81 -12.93 17.53
N ALA A 229 -9.92 -11.77 18.15
CA ALA A 229 -9.80 -10.47 17.49
C ALA A 229 -8.43 -10.33 16.79
N GLY A 230 -8.41 -9.88 15.53
CA GLY A 230 -7.20 -9.60 14.77
C GLY A 230 -7.42 -8.67 13.58
N GLU A 231 -6.44 -7.78 13.36
CA GLU A 231 -6.20 -7.03 12.12
C GLU A 231 -5.99 -7.98 10.92
N LEU A 232 -6.02 -7.46 9.69
CA LEU A 232 -5.71 -8.26 8.49
C LEU A 232 -4.35 -8.95 8.61
N GLN A 233 -4.29 -10.24 8.28
CA GLN A 233 -3.08 -11.04 8.43
C GLN A 233 -2.87 -11.98 7.25
N ARG A 234 -1.62 -12.41 7.08
CA ARG A 234 -1.30 -13.47 6.11
C ARG A 234 -1.83 -14.81 6.61
N ASN A 235 -2.37 -15.62 5.70
CA ASN A 235 -2.89 -16.94 6.01
C ASN A 235 -3.96 -16.93 7.13
N TYR A 236 -4.84 -15.90 7.16
CA TYR A 236 -5.88 -15.75 8.18
C TYR A 236 -6.70 -17.04 8.33
N TYR A 237 -7.07 -17.65 7.19
CA TYR A 237 -7.90 -18.85 7.15
C TYR A 237 -7.18 -20.16 7.48
N ARG A 238 -5.86 -20.16 7.78
CA ARG A 238 -5.08 -21.40 7.95
C ARG A 238 -5.66 -22.37 8.97
N LYS A 239 -6.38 -21.88 9.98
CA LYS A 239 -7.03 -22.70 11.03
C LYS A 239 -8.53 -22.92 10.79
N SER A 240 -9.25 -21.93 10.26
CA SER A 240 -10.70 -21.97 10.10
C SER A 240 -11.16 -22.56 8.77
N CYS A 241 -10.40 -22.34 7.69
CA CYS A 241 -10.65 -22.91 6.38
C CYS A 241 -9.33 -23.09 5.62
N ARG A 242 -8.76 -24.28 5.70
CA ARG A 242 -7.45 -24.54 5.08
C ARG A 242 -7.60 -24.61 3.57
N GLY A 243 -6.84 -23.79 2.84
CA GLY A 243 -6.78 -23.85 1.38
C GLY A 243 -7.57 -22.77 0.64
N VAL A 244 -8.26 -21.86 1.34
CA VAL A 244 -9.05 -20.76 0.72
C VAL A 244 -8.29 -20.03 -0.38
N GLU A 245 -7.08 -19.54 -0.09
CA GLU A 245 -6.30 -18.79 -1.09
C GLU A 245 -5.96 -19.63 -2.33
N GLN A 246 -5.82 -20.95 -2.19
CA GLN A 246 -5.60 -21.85 -3.33
C GLN A 246 -6.90 -22.09 -4.10
N ILE A 247 -8.00 -22.35 -3.40
CA ILE A 247 -9.32 -22.58 -4.02
C ILE A 247 -9.72 -21.37 -4.86
N VAL A 248 -9.66 -20.17 -4.28
CA VAL A 248 -9.99 -18.91 -4.99
C VAL A 248 -9.09 -18.73 -6.20
N ARG A 249 -7.77 -18.94 -6.05
CA ARG A 249 -6.82 -18.83 -7.16
C ARG A 249 -7.13 -19.80 -8.29
N ASP A 250 -7.34 -21.07 -7.96
CA ASP A 250 -7.51 -22.13 -8.96
C ASP A 250 -8.83 -21.94 -9.74
N ILE A 251 -9.91 -21.50 -9.08
CA ILE A 251 -11.16 -21.10 -9.74
C ILE A 251 -10.97 -19.86 -10.61
N THR A 252 -10.29 -18.84 -10.08
CA THR A 252 -10.03 -17.59 -10.81
C THR A 252 -9.21 -17.85 -12.06
N TRP A 253 -8.12 -18.60 -11.96
CA TRP A 253 -7.24 -18.92 -13.08
C TRP A 253 -7.96 -19.73 -14.15
N ARG A 254 -8.80 -20.69 -13.77
CA ARG A 254 -9.63 -21.45 -14.72
C ARG A 254 -10.60 -20.56 -15.48
N ASN A 255 -11.21 -19.57 -14.82
CA ASN A 255 -12.17 -18.69 -15.46
C ASN A 255 -11.50 -17.59 -16.29
N VAL A 256 -10.35 -17.07 -15.86
CA VAL A 256 -9.56 -16.10 -16.63
C VAL A 256 -8.95 -16.76 -17.86
N SER A 257 -8.50 -18.02 -17.77
CA SER A 257 -8.00 -18.75 -18.95
C SER A 257 -9.08 -18.96 -20.01
N ALA A 258 -10.32 -19.22 -19.58
CA ALA A 258 -11.47 -19.35 -20.47
C ALA A 258 -12.00 -17.99 -20.97
N ASN A 259 -11.88 -16.94 -20.17
CA ASN A 259 -12.38 -15.60 -20.47
C ASN A 259 -11.42 -14.51 -19.92
N PRO A 260 -10.43 -14.07 -20.71
CA PRO A 260 -9.46 -13.06 -20.28
C PRO A 260 -10.09 -11.73 -19.84
N SER A 261 -11.28 -11.39 -20.36
CA SER A 261 -12.02 -10.17 -19.96
C SER A 261 -12.40 -10.15 -18.47
N LEU A 262 -12.33 -11.29 -17.78
CA LEU A 262 -12.61 -11.37 -16.35
C LEU A 262 -11.55 -10.65 -15.50
N ALA A 263 -10.28 -10.62 -15.94
CA ALA A 263 -9.20 -9.96 -15.20
C ALA A 263 -9.44 -8.46 -14.98
N PRO A 264 -9.68 -7.63 -16.01
CA PRO A 264 -9.98 -6.22 -15.81
C PRO A 264 -11.29 -6.01 -15.02
N LYS A 265 -12.29 -6.89 -15.18
CA LYS A 265 -13.57 -6.79 -14.47
C LYS A 265 -13.40 -6.95 -12.96
N LEU A 266 -12.67 -7.98 -12.52
CA LEU A 266 -12.44 -8.23 -11.09
C LEU A 266 -11.51 -7.19 -10.47
N LEU A 267 -10.48 -6.74 -11.21
CA LEU A 267 -9.61 -5.66 -10.77
C LEU A 267 -10.42 -4.37 -10.53
N ARG A 268 -11.28 -4.01 -11.49
CA ARG A 268 -12.17 -2.86 -11.37
C ARG A 268 -13.17 -3.02 -10.24
N LEU A 269 -13.80 -4.18 -10.10
CA LEU A 269 -14.78 -4.43 -9.03
C LEU A 269 -14.16 -4.24 -7.64
N HIS A 270 -12.91 -4.68 -7.44
CA HIS A 270 -12.21 -4.46 -6.18
C HIS A 270 -11.87 -2.99 -5.91
N TYR A 271 -11.44 -2.23 -6.93
CA TYR A 271 -11.24 -0.78 -6.79
C TYR A 271 -12.54 -0.08 -6.38
N HIS A 272 -13.64 -0.44 -7.04
CA HIS A 272 -14.96 0.16 -6.80
C HIS A 272 -15.52 -0.16 -5.41
N ASP A 273 -15.22 -1.33 -4.83
CA ASP A 273 -15.51 -1.64 -3.42
C ASP A 273 -14.74 -0.70 -2.49
N CYS A 274 -13.42 -0.64 -2.67
CA CYS A 274 -12.51 0.05 -1.76
C CYS A 274 -12.69 1.57 -1.68
N PHE A 275 -13.11 2.24 -2.76
CA PHE A 275 -13.14 3.70 -2.87
C PHE A 275 -14.46 4.35 -2.44
N VAL A 276 -15.45 3.57 -2.04
CA VAL A 276 -16.76 4.10 -1.63
C VAL A 276 -16.86 4.16 -0.10
N ARG A 277 -17.03 3.00 0.55
CA ARG A 277 -17.03 2.90 2.02
C ARG A 277 -15.77 2.27 2.58
N GLY A 278 -15.12 1.42 1.80
CA GLY A 278 -13.98 0.62 2.21
C GLY A 278 -14.00 -0.73 1.53
N CYS A 279 -12.90 -1.47 1.62
CA CYS A 279 -12.80 -2.81 1.05
C CYS A 279 -13.54 -3.82 1.95
N ASP A 280 -14.86 -3.68 2.07
CA ASP A 280 -15.73 -4.46 2.95
C ASP A 280 -16.78 -5.27 2.17
N GLY A 281 -16.69 -5.33 0.84
CA GLY A 281 -17.64 -6.09 0.01
C GLY A 281 -19.03 -5.46 -0.07
N SER A 282 -19.22 -4.21 0.37
CA SER A 282 -20.48 -3.47 0.28
C SER A 282 -20.96 -3.33 -1.16
N VAL A 283 -20.05 -3.20 -2.13
CA VAL A 283 -20.39 -3.14 -3.57
C VAL A 283 -21.15 -4.37 -4.05
N LEU A 284 -21.02 -5.50 -3.36
CA LEU A 284 -21.66 -6.77 -3.71
C LEU A 284 -23.13 -6.84 -3.26
N LEU A 285 -23.63 -5.91 -2.44
CA LEU A 285 -25.02 -5.92 -1.96
C LEU A 285 -26.01 -5.53 -3.07
N ASP A 286 -27.15 -6.21 -3.11
CA ASP A 286 -28.29 -5.84 -3.95
C ASP A 286 -29.13 -4.75 -3.29
N SER A 287 -29.85 -3.98 -4.11
CA SER A 287 -30.79 -2.97 -3.64
C SER A 287 -31.92 -3.61 -2.81
N THR A 288 -32.35 -2.92 -1.76
CA THR A 288 -33.56 -3.27 -1.01
C THR A 288 -34.66 -2.23 -1.26
N PRO A 289 -35.93 -2.52 -0.93
CA PRO A 289 -37.00 -1.54 -1.11
C PRO A 289 -36.65 -0.21 -0.40
N ASN A 290 -36.64 0.89 -1.17
CA ASN A 290 -36.26 2.24 -0.74
C ASN A 290 -34.78 2.48 -0.40
N ASN A 291 -33.88 1.53 -0.67
CA ASN A 291 -32.44 1.71 -0.49
C ASN A 291 -31.67 1.18 -1.73
N PRO A 292 -31.47 2.02 -2.77
CA PRO A 292 -30.66 1.64 -3.92
C PRO A 292 -29.20 1.42 -3.50
N SER A 293 -28.65 0.26 -3.85
CA SER A 293 -27.27 -0.08 -3.51
C SER A 293 -26.27 0.61 -4.44
N GLU A 294 -24.99 0.51 -4.12
CA GLU A 294 -23.90 1.04 -4.94
C GLU A 294 -23.95 0.56 -6.40
N LYS A 295 -24.54 -0.60 -6.69
CA LYS A 295 -24.68 -1.11 -8.06
C LYS A 295 -25.53 -0.21 -8.96
N GLU A 296 -26.50 0.50 -8.38
CA GLU A 296 -27.41 1.38 -9.13
C GLU A 296 -26.78 2.73 -9.50
N ALA A 297 -25.66 3.07 -8.85
CA ALA A 297 -24.91 4.28 -9.12
C ALA A 297 -24.38 4.29 -10.56
N ILE A 298 -24.46 5.45 -11.22
CA ILE A 298 -24.00 5.65 -12.61
C ILE A 298 -22.61 5.03 -12.89
N PRO A 299 -21.55 5.26 -12.08
CA PRO A 299 -20.25 4.66 -12.33
C PRO A 299 -20.24 3.13 -12.20
N ASN A 300 -21.18 2.54 -11.48
CA ASN A 300 -21.22 1.11 -11.13
C ASN A 300 -22.12 0.28 -12.04
N ARG A 301 -23.00 0.90 -12.84
CA ARG A 301 -23.89 0.18 -13.79
C ARG A 301 -23.17 -0.68 -14.83
N SER A 302 -21.90 -0.42 -15.07
CA SER A 302 -21.04 -1.19 -15.97
C SER A 302 -20.15 -2.22 -15.24
N LEU A 303 -20.23 -2.31 -13.92
CA LEU A 303 -19.52 -3.34 -13.16
C LEU A 303 -20.06 -4.72 -13.52
N SER A 304 -19.16 -5.69 -13.50
CA SER A 304 -19.47 -7.10 -13.75
C SER A 304 -18.48 -7.97 -12.98
N GLY A 305 -18.68 -9.28 -13.00
CA GLY A 305 -17.91 -10.21 -12.16
C GLY A 305 -18.59 -10.54 -10.83
N PHE A 306 -19.76 -9.98 -10.53
CA PHE A 306 -20.49 -10.31 -9.31
C PHE A 306 -20.88 -11.80 -9.25
N ASP A 307 -21.37 -12.37 -10.35
CA ASP A 307 -21.75 -13.79 -10.41
C ASP A 307 -20.54 -14.72 -10.23
N PHE A 308 -19.35 -14.27 -10.64
CA PHE A 308 -18.11 -14.98 -10.38
C PHE A 308 -17.79 -15.02 -8.88
N ILE A 309 -17.99 -13.91 -8.16
CA ILE A 309 -17.83 -13.87 -6.71
C ILE A 309 -18.83 -14.81 -6.03
N ASP A 310 -20.08 -14.86 -6.51
CA ASP A 310 -21.09 -15.79 -5.99
C ASP A 310 -20.71 -17.26 -6.20
N ILE A 311 -20.16 -17.61 -7.36
CA ILE A 311 -19.65 -18.97 -7.64
C ILE A 311 -18.51 -19.34 -6.69
N VAL A 312 -17.56 -18.44 -6.49
CA VAL A 312 -16.45 -18.71 -5.56
C VAL A 312 -16.99 -18.84 -4.13
N LYS A 313 -17.96 -18.01 -3.76
CA LYS A 313 -18.60 -18.05 -2.45
C LYS A 313 -19.33 -19.37 -2.22
N SER A 314 -20.12 -19.85 -3.18
CA SER A 314 -20.87 -21.10 -3.02
C SER A 314 -19.94 -22.28 -2.78
N ILE A 315 -18.83 -22.35 -3.53
CA ILE A 315 -17.81 -23.41 -3.36
C ILE A 315 -17.18 -23.31 -1.95
N LEU A 316 -16.85 -22.10 -1.50
CA LEU A 316 -16.26 -21.91 -0.17
C LEU A 316 -17.24 -22.19 0.96
N GLU A 317 -18.54 -21.95 0.77
CA GLU A 317 -19.57 -22.31 1.76
C GLU A 317 -19.79 -23.83 1.84
N GLU A 318 -19.57 -24.57 0.76
CA GLU A 318 -19.56 -26.05 0.80
C GLU A 318 -18.34 -26.59 1.54
N GLU A 319 -17.17 -25.99 1.34
CA GLU A 319 -15.90 -26.44 1.94
C GLU A 319 -15.75 -26.01 3.42
N CYS A 320 -16.17 -24.79 3.75
CA CYS A 320 -16.05 -24.21 5.09
C CYS A 320 -17.17 -23.19 5.38
N PRO A 321 -18.36 -23.68 5.76
CA PRO A 321 -19.53 -22.85 6.01
C PRO A 321 -19.26 -21.67 6.95
N GLY A 322 -19.66 -20.47 6.55
CA GLY A 322 -19.60 -19.25 7.36
C GLY A 322 -18.18 -18.78 7.71
N ALA A 323 -17.14 -19.29 7.04
CA ALA A 323 -15.77 -18.98 7.39
C ALA A 323 -15.18 -17.79 6.62
N VAL A 324 -15.47 -17.66 5.32
CA VAL A 324 -14.78 -16.73 4.41
C VAL A 324 -15.69 -15.57 4.01
N SER A 325 -15.25 -14.33 4.17
CA SER A 325 -16.02 -13.15 3.78
C SER A 325 -16.02 -12.94 2.27
N CYS A 326 -17.08 -12.33 1.75
CA CYS A 326 -17.15 -11.93 0.35
C CYS A 326 -16.12 -10.84 0.01
N ALA A 327 -15.83 -9.95 0.96
CA ALA A 327 -14.77 -8.95 0.85
C ALA A 327 -13.38 -9.58 0.60
N ASP A 328 -13.03 -10.66 1.31
CA ASP A 328 -11.76 -11.36 1.06
C ASP A 328 -11.77 -12.15 -0.25
N ILE A 329 -12.90 -12.74 -0.65
CA ILE A 329 -13.04 -13.38 -1.96
C ILE A 329 -12.78 -12.36 -3.07
N LEU A 330 -13.36 -11.16 -2.98
CA LEU A 330 -13.17 -10.10 -3.96
C LEU A 330 -11.70 -9.67 -4.07
N ALA A 331 -11.04 -9.41 -2.93
CA ALA A 331 -9.63 -9.02 -2.91
C ALA A 331 -8.70 -10.11 -3.47
N LEU A 332 -8.94 -11.38 -3.11
CA LEU A 332 -8.18 -12.53 -3.62
C LEU A 332 -8.41 -12.74 -5.12
N ALA A 333 -9.67 -12.67 -5.58
CA ALA A 333 -10.04 -12.82 -6.98
C ALA A 333 -9.39 -11.74 -7.86
N ALA A 334 -9.39 -10.47 -7.43
CA ALA A 334 -8.72 -9.39 -8.14
C ALA A 334 -7.21 -9.64 -8.28
N ARG A 335 -6.55 -10.07 -7.19
CA ARG A 335 -5.13 -10.48 -7.22
C ARG A 335 -4.90 -11.60 -8.21
N ASP A 336 -5.66 -12.68 -8.09
CA ASP A 336 -5.41 -13.89 -8.83
C ASP A 336 -5.70 -13.72 -10.32
N ALA A 337 -6.66 -12.86 -10.67
CA ALA A 337 -7.00 -12.60 -12.06
C ALA A 337 -5.90 -11.85 -12.80
N VAL A 338 -5.33 -10.80 -12.19
CA VAL A 338 -4.14 -10.11 -12.75
C VAL A 338 -2.91 -11.01 -12.73
N SER A 339 -2.77 -11.83 -11.69
CA SER A 339 -1.62 -12.72 -11.49
C SER A 339 -1.56 -13.89 -12.48
N TYR A 340 -2.69 -14.23 -13.12
CA TYR A 340 -2.80 -15.38 -14.03
C TYR A 340 -1.72 -15.34 -15.14
N GLN A 341 -1.56 -14.23 -15.85
CA GLN A 341 -0.58 -14.15 -16.94
C GLN A 341 0.88 -14.33 -16.47
N PHE A 342 1.17 -14.05 -15.19
CA PHE A 342 2.52 -14.16 -14.62
C PHE A 342 2.77 -15.49 -13.91
N GLN A 343 1.74 -16.31 -13.73
CA GLN A 343 1.79 -17.58 -13.01
C GLN A 343 2.37 -17.45 -11.59
N ARG A 344 2.22 -16.28 -10.97
CA ARG A 344 2.66 -15.98 -9.60
C ARG A 344 1.85 -14.83 -9.01
N PRO A 345 1.62 -14.79 -7.68
CA PRO A 345 0.96 -13.67 -7.04
C PRO A 345 1.70 -12.35 -7.29
N MET A 346 1.01 -11.38 -7.88
CA MET A 346 1.59 -10.07 -8.18
C MET A 346 1.63 -9.14 -6.97
N TRP A 347 0.75 -9.36 -5.99
CA TRP A 347 0.81 -8.70 -4.68
C TRP A 347 0.33 -9.62 -3.56
N GLN A 348 0.59 -9.22 -2.32
CA GLN A 348 0.07 -9.94 -1.16
C GLN A 348 -1.33 -9.40 -0.84
N VAL A 349 -2.28 -10.30 -0.66
CA VAL A 349 -3.55 -9.98 0.00
C VAL A 349 -3.42 -10.40 1.46
N PHE A 350 -3.67 -9.46 2.37
CA PHE A 350 -3.87 -9.77 3.78
C PHE A 350 -5.36 -9.98 3.98
N THR A 351 -5.75 -11.14 4.49
CA THR A 351 -7.15 -11.57 4.65
C THR A 351 -7.57 -11.42 6.12
N GLY A 352 -8.86 -11.56 6.38
CA GLY A 352 -9.52 -11.32 7.66
C GLY A 352 -10.57 -10.21 7.60
N ARG A 353 -10.98 -9.77 6.40
CA ARG A 353 -12.06 -8.78 6.23
C ARG A 353 -13.38 -9.39 6.69
N GLN A 354 -14.24 -8.55 7.22
CA GLN A 354 -15.66 -8.85 7.40
C GLN A 354 -16.48 -8.02 6.40
N ASP A 355 -17.63 -8.55 6.05
CA ASP A 355 -18.55 -7.96 5.09
C ASP A 355 -19.32 -6.79 5.71
N GLY A 356 -19.37 -5.67 4.97
CA GLY A 356 -20.19 -4.51 5.26
C GLY A 356 -21.68 -4.80 5.10
N ARG A 357 -22.49 -4.03 5.85
CA ARG A 357 -23.97 -4.16 5.88
C ARG A 357 -24.70 -3.03 5.16
N VAL A 358 -23.97 -2.06 4.63
CA VAL A 358 -24.52 -0.83 4.07
C VAL A 358 -23.94 -0.64 2.68
N SER A 359 -24.80 -0.42 1.70
CA SER A 359 -24.43 -0.05 0.34
C SER A 359 -25.42 1.00 -0.15
N VAL A 360 -24.91 2.12 -0.64
CA VAL A 360 -25.70 3.31 -1.01
C VAL A 360 -25.18 3.90 -2.31
N ASP A 361 -26.05 4.07 -3.31
CA ASP A 361 -25.70 4.59 -4.63
C ASP A 361 -25.06 5.99 -4.61
N SER A 362 -25.56 6.89 -3.76
CA SER A 362 -25.06 8.27 -3.65
C SER A 362 -23.62 8.33 -3.14
N GLU A 363 -23.21 7.36 -2.32
CA GLU A 363 -21.83 7.28 -1.83
C GLU A 363 -20.89 6.89 -2.98
N ALA A 364 -21.29 5.96 -3.85
CA ALA A 364 -20.51 5.61 -5.03
C ALA A 364 -20.37 6.78 -6.02
N LEU A 365 -21.41 7.61 -6.18
CA LEU A 365 -21.34 8.83 -6.98
C LEU A 365 -20.36 9.87 -6.42
N ALA A 366 -20.22 9.93 -5.10
CA ALA A 366 -19.32 10.88 -4.42
C ALA A 366 -17.88 10.35 -4.29
N GLY A 367 -17.73 9.04 -4.08
CA GLY A 367 -16.45 8.39 -3.77
C GLY A 367 -15.61 8.03 -4.99
N LEU A 368 -16.23 7.86 -6.16
CA LEU A 368 -15.52 7.43 -7.38
C LEU A 368 -15.16 8.61 -8.29
N PRO A 369 -13.90 8.73 -8.74
CA PRO A 369 -13.50 9.80 -9.64
C PRO A 369 -14.15 9.66 -11.02
N SER A 370 -14.48 10.79 -11.64
CA SER A 370 -14.97 10.86 -13.02
C SER A 370 -13.83 10.58 -14.01
N PRO A 371 -14.10 9.95 -15.18
CA PRO A 371 -13.15 9.90 -16.30
C PRO A 371 -12.76 11.29 -16.85
N SER A 372 -13.46 12.34 -16.43
CA SER A 372 -13.19 13.74 -16.75
C SER A 372 -12.59 14.55 -15.60
N SER A 373 -12.21 13.92 -14.48
CA SER A 373 -11.64 14.63 -13.33
C SER A 373 -10.30 15.29 -13.67
N ASP A 374 -10.04 16.44 -13.07
CA ASP A 374 -8.72 17.08 -13.12
C ASP A 374 -7.77 16.51 -12.05
N PHE A 375 -6.49 16.88 -12.12
CA PHE A 375 -5.47 16.36 -11.22
C PHE A 375 -5.73 16.69 -9.74
N PRO A 376 -6.09 17.94 -9.35
CA PRO A 376 -6.43 18.24 -7.96
C PRO A 376 -7.58 17.38 -7.42
N THR A 377 -8.62 17.15 -8.22
CA THR A 377 -9.75 16.29 -7.82
C THR A 377 -9.31 14.85 -7.62
N LEU A 378 -8.51 14.30 -8.55
CA LEU A 378 -7.96 12.94 -8.44
C LEU A 378 -7.08 12.79 -7.19
N LEU A 379 -6.17 13.74 -6.95
CA LEU A 379 -5.29 13.71 -5.79
C LEU A 379 -6.08 13.81 -4.49
N GLN A 380 -7.07 14.70 -4.40
CA GLN A 380 -7.91 14.83 -3.23
C GLN A 380 -8.70 13.54 -2.94
N ASN A 381 -9.24 12.90 -3.98
CA ASN A 381 -9.97 11.64 -3.86
C ASN A 381 -9.09 10.51 -3.27
N PHE A 382 -7.85 10.37 -3.75
CA PHE A 382 -6.89 9.40 -3.22
C PHE A 382 -6.45 9.76 -1.79
N GLN A 383 -6.21 11.04 -1.51
CA GLN A 383 -5.81 11.50 -0.18
C GLN A 383 -6.90 11.28 0.88
N SER A 384 -8.18 11.42 0.52
CA SER A 384 -9.30 11.07 1.39
C SER A 384 -9.30 9.58 1.79
N ASN A 385 -8.64 8.74 1.01
CA ASN A 385 -8.44 7.31 1.26
C ASN A 385 -7.03 6.98 1.79
N ASN A 386 -6.29 7.98 2.30
CA ASN A 386 -4.91 7.84 2.78
C ASN A 386 -3.91 7.31 1.74
N LEU A 387 -4.19 7.55 0.46
CA LEU A 387 -3.31 7.27 -0.67
C LEU A 387 -2.63 8.55 -1.15
N ASP A 388 -1.36 8.45 -1.51
CA ASP A 388 -0.53 9.58 -1.92
C ASP A 388 -0.46 9.71 -3.47
N VAL A 389 0.32 10.69 -3.95
CA VAL A 389 0.48 10.92 -5.40
C VAL A 389 1.14 9.73 -6.11
N VAL A 390 2.00 8.96 -5.41
CA VAL A 390 2.60 7.75 -6.00
C VAL A 390 1.51 6.70 -6.20
N ASP A 391 0.63 6.51 -5.23
CA ASP A 391 -0.49 5.57 -5.36
C ASP A 391 -1.48 5.98 -6.45
N LEU A 392 -1.80 7.27 -6.56
CA LEU A 392 -2.64 7.79 -7.64
C LEU A 392 -2.07 7.43 -9.01
N VAL A 393 -0.82 7.81 -9.27
CA VAL A 393 -0.20 7.57 -10.58
C VAL A 393 -0.04 6.08 -10.85
N THR A 394 0.37 5.31 -9.82
CA THR A 394 0.61 3.87 -9.95
C THR A 394 -0.69 3.09 -10.19
N LEU A 395 -1.75 3.34 -9.42
CA LEU A 395 -3.02 2.62 -9.54
C LEU A 395 -3.78 3.02 -10.82
N SER A 396 -3.57 4.23 -11.34
CA SER A 396 -4.04 4.61 -12.69
C SER A 396 -3.47 3.69 -13.78
N GLY A 397 -2.29 3.09 -13.54
CA GLY A 397 -1.71 2.06 -14.40
C GLY A 397 -2.58 0.82 -14.60
N ALA A 398 -3.62 0.61 -13.77
CA ALA A 398 -4.61 -0.45 -14.00
C ALA A 398 -5.36 -0.31 -15.33
N HIS A 399 -5.40 0.90 -15.93
CA HIS A 399 -5.98 1.14 -17.25
C HIS A 399 -5.22 0.44 -18.40
N THR A 400 -4.07 -0.17 -18.13
CA THR A 400 -3.34 -1.01 -19.10
C THR A 400 -4.17 -2.20 -19.63
N ILE A 401 -5.13 -2.72 -18.83
CA ILE A 401 -5.93 -3.89 -19.19
C ILE A 401 -7.42 -3.58 -19.23
N GLY A 402 -8.10 -4.09 -20.25
CA GLY A 402 -9.54 -4.04 -20.42
C GLY A 402 -10.03 -2.94 -21.36
N VAL A 403 -11.35 -2.75 -21.34
CA VAL A 403 -12.08 -1.88 -22.25
C VAL A 403 -12.91 -0.85 -21.51
N THR A 404 -13.16 0.27 -22.17
CA THR A 404 -14.12 1.29 -21.76
C THR A 404 -15.24 1.43 -22.81
N HIS A 405 -16.29 2.19 -22.48
CA HIS A 405 -17.41 2.44 -23.38
C HIS A 405 -17.26 3.80 -24.06
N CYS A 406 -17.66 3.90 -25.33
CA CYS A 406 -17.65 5.14 -26.09
C CYS A 406 -18.38 6.29 -25.38
N SER A 407 -19.41 5.99 -24.58
CA SER A 407 -20.14 7.00 -23.80
C SER A 407 -19.28 7.76 -22.79
N LEU A 408 -18.20 7.14 -22.27
CA LEU A 408 -17.31 7.76 -21.29
C LEU A 408 -16.27 8.70 -21.93
N VAL A 409 -15.98 8.50 -23.22
CA VAL A 409 -14.99 9.31 -23.96
C VAL A 409 -15.63 10.28 -24.96
N ALA A 410 -16.93 10.13 -25.25
CA ALA A 410 -17.63 10.93 -26.26
C ALA A 410 -17.49 12.44 -26.07
N LYS A 411 -17.62 12.94 -24.82
CA LYS A 411 -17.43 14.36 -24.53
C LYS A 411 -16.03 14.83 -24.88
N ARG A 412 -15.01 14.03 -24.56
CA ARG A 412 -13.60 14.30 -24.86
C ARG A 412 -13.33 14.36 -26.36
N LEU A 413 -13.98 13.49 -27.14
CA LEU A 413 -13.77 13.40 -28.59
C LEU A 413 -14.52 14.48 -29.39
N TYR A 414 -15.73 14.85 -28.96
CA TYR A 414 -16.66 15.63 -29.80
C TYR A 414 -17.17 16.93 -29.18
N ASN A 415 -16.99 17.17 -27.89
CA ASN A 415 -17.55 18.35 -27.24
C ASN A 415 -16.79 18.76 -25.97
N PHE A 416 -15.46 18.84 -26.07
CA PHE A 416 -14.59 19.03 -24.91
C PHE A 416 -14.88 20.36 -24.17
N THR A 417 -14.95 21.47 -24.90
CA THR A 417 -15.27 22.80 -24.32
C THR A 417 -16.74 23.18 -24.43
N GLY A 418 -17.59 22.29 -24.96
CA GLY A 418 -19.00 22.61 -25.24
C GLY A 418 -19.25 23.24 -26.61
N LYS A 419 -18.23 23.32 -27.47
CA LYS A 419 -18.28 24.00 -28.79
C LYS A 419 -18.14 23.05 -29.98
N GLY A 420 -18.24 21.74 -29.78
CA GLY A 420 -18.05 20.76 -30.85
C GLY A 420 -16.58 20.45 -31.17
N ASP A 421 -15.71 20.53 -30.17
CA ASP A 421 -14.25 20.37 -30.28
C ASP A 421 -13.72 19.11 -29.60
N THR A 422 -12.53 18.68 -30.01
CA THR A 422 -11.78 17.57 -29.41
C THR A 422 -10.80 18.09 -28.37
N ASP A 423 -10.63 17.34 -27.28
CA ASP A 423 -9.65 17.65 -26.23
C ASP A 423 -8.23 17.81 -26.81
N PRO A 424 -7.59 18.99 -26.66
CA PRO A 424 -6.26 19.25 -27.22
C PRO A 424 -5.13 18.53 -26.47
N SER A 425 -5.40 17.93 -25.31
CA SER A 425 -4.43 17.10 -24.57
C SER A 425 -4.32 15.68 -25.13
N LEU A 426 -5.20 15.29 -26.06
CA LEU A 426 -5.20 13.99 -26.73
C LEU A 426 -4.40 14.09 -28.03
N ASP A 427 -3.55 13.10 -28.32
CA ASP A 427 -2.85 13.04 -29.61
C ASP A 427 -3.84 13.10 -30.77
N SER A 428 -3.52 13.91 -31.79
CA SER A 428 -4.47 14.24 -32.85
C SER A 428 -4.78 13.08 -33.79
N GLU A 429 -3.79 12.21 -34.07
CA GLU A 429 -3.99 11.03 -34.92
C GLU A 429 -4.74 9.94 -34.14
N TYR A 430 -4.38 9.77 -32.87
CA TYR A 430 -5.08 8.87 -31.98
C TYR A 430 -6.54 9.31 -31.75
N ALA A 431 -6.81 10.60 -31.63
CA ALA A 431 -8.16 11.12 -31.54
C ALA A 431 -8.99 10.77 -32.79
N GLN A 432 -8.41 10.82 -33.99
CA GLN A 432 -9.10 10.37 -35.20
C GLN A 432 -9.37 8.86 -35.18
N THR A 433 -8.41 8.08 -34.71
CA THR A 433 -8.58 6.63 -34.50
C THR A 433 -9.73 6.34 -33.53
N LEU A 434 -9.82 7.07 -32.41
CA LEU A 434 -10.92 6.90 -31.46
C LEU A 434 -12.28 7.32 -32.05
N LYS A 435 -12.31 8.32 -32.94
CA LYS A 435 -13.54 8.72 -33.63
C LYS A 435 -14.04 7.68 -34.65
N THR A 436 -13.15 6.90 -35.27
CA THR A 436 -13.57 5.80 -36.15
C THR A 436 -14.15 4.63 -35.36
N ILE A 437 -13.63 4.38 -34.15
CA ILE A 437 -14.15 3.36 -33.22
C ILE A 437 -15.48 3.82 -32.57
N CYS A 438 -15.58 5.10 -32.23
CA CYS A 438 -16.74 5.73 -31.59
C CYS A 438 -17.40 6.79 -32.48
N PRO A 439 -18.02 6.42 -33.61
CA PRO A 439 -18.65 7.39 -34.51
C PRO A 439 -19.92 7.98 -33.89
N LEU A 440 -20.33 9.16 -34.38
CA LEU A 440 -21.66 9.71 -34.10
C LEU A 440 -22.73 9.05 -34.99
N PRO A 441 -23.95 8.77 -34.47
CA PRO A 441 -24.38 8.94 -33.08
C PRO A 441 -23.76 7.88 -32.14
N ILE A 442 -23.45 8.28 -30.90
CA ILE A 442 -22.78 7.41 -29.92
C ILE A 442 -23.68 6.23 -29.53
N VAL A 443 -23.22 5.01 -29.85
CA VAL A 443 -23.82 3.77 -29.37
C VAL A 443 -23.21 3.43 -28.01
N ARG A 444 -24.04 3.40 -26.96
CA ARG A 444 -23.59 3.24 -25.56
C ARG A 444 -22.91 1.90 -25.27
N THR A 445 -23.22 0.86 -26.05
CA THR A 445 -22.66 -0.49 -25.89
C THR A 445 -21.34 -0.68 -26.64
N THR A 446 -20.93 0.26 -27.50
CA THR A 446 -19.65 0.16 -28.21
C THR A 446 -18.50 0.37 -27.24
N THR A 447 -17.56 -0.57 -27.24
CA THR A 447 -16.38 -0.57 -26.40
C THR A 447 -15.10 -0.29 -27.19
N LEU A 448 -14.09 0.24 -26.51
CA LEU A 448 -12.74 0.45 -27.03
C LEU A 448 -11.71 0.06 -25.96
N GLY A 449 -10.52 -0.38 -26.38
CA GLY A 449 -9.43 -0.71 -25.47
C GLY A 449 -8.89 0.53 -24.74
N MET A 450 -8.65 0.42 -23.43
CA MET A 450 -8.18 1.57 -22.63
C MET A 450 -6.69 1.89 -22.85
N ASP A 451 -5.92 0.90 -23.32
CA ASP A 451 -4.49 1.00 -23.62
C ASP A 451 -4.22 0.59 -25.08
N PRO A 452 -3.94 1.54 -25.98
CA PRO A 452 -3.88 1.26 -27.42
C PRO A 452 -2.75 0.26 -27.73
N GLY A 453 -3.14 -0.92 -28.25
CA GLY A 453 -2.20 -1.99 -28.59
C GLY A 453 -1.80 -2.92 -27.44
N SER A 454 -2.20 -2.64 -26.19
CA SER A 454 -1.86 -3.45 -25.01
C SER A 454 -3.04 -3.84 -24.11
N SER A 455 -4.28 -3.50 -24.48
CA SER A 455 -5.47 -3.66 -23.64
C SER A 455 -5.80 -5.10 -23.20
N ASP A 456 -5.17 -6.12 -23.76
CA ASP A 456 -5.42 -7.53 -23.43
C ASP A 456 -4.44 -8.09 -22.37
N SER A 457 -3.42 -7.34 -21.98
CA SER A 457 -2.43 -7.74 -20.98
C SER A 457 -2.25 -6.71 -19.87
N PHE A 458 -1.82 -7.16 -18.69
CA PHE A 458 -1.49 -6.23 -17.60
C PHE A 458 0.01 -5.89 -17.63
N ASP A 459 0.38 -4.70 -18.10
CA ASP A 459 1.78 -4.32 -18.28
C ASP A 459 2.01 -2.81 -18.00
N SER A 460 3.19 -2.28 -18.35
CA SER A 460 3.53 -0.87 -18.12
C SER A 460 3.28 0.04 -19.34
N HIS A 461 2.69 -0.47 -20.42
CA HIS A 461 2.46 0.26 -21.67
C HIS A 461 1.53 1.46 -21.48
N TYR A 462 0.58 1.40 -20.54
CA TYR A 462 -0.23 2.56 -20.13
C TYR A 462 0.62 3.82 -19.92
N PHE A 463 1.80 3.71 -19.29
CA PHE A 463 2.67 4.86 -19.04
C PHE A 463 3.42 5.34 -20.30
N VAL A 464 3.63 4.45 -21.27
CA VAL A 464 4.14 4.79 -22.60
C VAL A 464 3.07 5.56 -23.37
N ALA A 465 1.85 5.02 -23.45
CA ALA A 465 0.69 5.67 -24.07
C ALA A 465 0.40 7.03 -23.41
N LEU A 466 0.49 7.12 -22.08
CA LEU A 466 0.33 8.38 -21.34
C LEU A 466 1.37 9.41 -21.80
N SER A 467 2.66 9.05 -21.86
CA SER A 467 3.71 9.99 -22.31
C SER A 467 3.56 10.45 -23.76
N GLN A 468 2.79 9.71 -24.56
CA GLN A 468 2.47 9.99 -25.95
C GLN A 468 1.10 10.67 -26.12
N ASN A 469 0.44 11.06 -25.03
CA ASN A 469 -0.91 11.63 -25.03
C ASN A 469 -1.96 10.71 -25.68
N MET A 470 -1.77 9.40 -25.58
CA MET A 470 -2.64 8.37 -26.17
C MET A 470 -3.48 7.60 -25.13
N THR A 471 -3.77 8.20 -23.98
CA THR A 471 -4.70 7.62 -23.00
C THR A 471 -6.13 8.05 -23.29
N VAL A 472 -7.11 7.19 -22.99
CA VAL A 472 -8.50 7.38 -23.41
C VAL A 472 -9.27 8.37 -22.52
N PHE A 473 -8.96 8.44 -21.22
CA PHE A 473 -9.67 9.33 -20.29
C PHE A 473 -8.95 10.66 -20.07
N GLN A 474 -9.73 11.74 -19.92
CA GLN A 474 -9.17 13.05 -19.59
C GLN A 474 -8.47 13.01 -18.21
N SER A 475 -8.99 12.21 -17.27
CA SER A 475 -8.36 11.96 -15.98
C SER A 475 -6.94 11.39 -16.09
N ASP A 476 -6.66 10.60 -17.12
CA ASP A 476 -5.32 10.05 -17.35
C ASP A 476 -4.37 11.17 -17.80
N SER A 477 -4.77 11.95 -18.80
CA SER A 477 -3.97 13.10 -19.28
C SER A 477 -3.77 14.16 -18.20
N ALA A 478 -4.70 14.29 -17.24
CA ALA A 478 -4.53 15.16 -16.08
C ALA A 478 -3.31 14.79 -15.23
N LEU A 479 -2.85 13.52 -15.22
CA LEU A 479 -1.64 13.13 -14.51
C LEU A 479 -0.38 13.85 -15.02
N LEU A 480 -0.39 14.31 -16.28
CA LEU A 480 0.74 15.05 -16.87
C LEU A 480 0.73 16.54 -16.50
N THR A 481 -0.36 17.08 -15.97
CA THR A 481 -0.45 18.52 -15.62
C THR A 481 0.28 18.86 -14.32
N ASN A 482 0.70 17.86 -13.54
CA ASN A 482 1.50 18.03 -12.34
C ASN A 482 2.93 17.50 -12.55
N PRO A 483 3.99 18.30 -12.32
CA PRO A 483 5.37 17.89 -12.61
C PRO A 483 5.86 16.65 -11.85
N LEU A 484 5.43 16.46 -10.60
CA LEU A 484 5.81 15.30 -9.80
C LEU A 484 5.11 14.05 -10.32
N SER A 485 3.81 14.13 -10.58
CA SER A 485 3.02 13.05 -11.18
C SER A 485 3.58 12.63 -12.55
N ALA A 486 3.90 13.60 -13.42
CA ALA A 486 4.51 13.34 -14.71
C ALA A 486 5.89 12.64 -14.60
N THR A 487 6.71 13.07 -13.63
CA THR A 487 8.00 12.40 -13.34
C THR A 487 7.78 10.96 -12.91
N ILE A 488 6.84 10.70 -11.98
CA ILE A 488 6.51 9.33 -11.55
C ILE A 488 6.04 8.49 -12.74
N ALA A 489 5.11 9.00 -13.55
CA ALA A 489 4.59 8.31 -14.73
C ALA A 489 5.72 7.94 -15.71
N SER A 490 6.69 8.84 -15.94
CA SER A 490 7.85 8.56 -16.80
C SER A 490 8.69 7.38 -16.30
N HIS A 491 8.91 7.29 -14.98
CA HIS A 491 9.63 6.18 -14.39
C HIS A 491 8.85 4.85 -14.45
N LEU A 492 7.52 4.92 -14.39
CA LEU A 492 6.66 3.72 -14.44
C LEU A 492 6.54 3.09 -15.82
N GLN A 493 7.10 3.68 -16.88
CA GLN A 493 7.35 2.97 -18.14
C GLN A 493 8.25 1.74 -17.93
N ASN A 494 9.08 1.75 -16.88
CA ASN A 494 9.86 0.59 -16.48
C ASN A 494 8.95 -0.47 -15.82
N PRO A 495 8.75 -1.65 -16.43
CA PRO A 495 7.81 -2.65 -15.93
C PRO A 495 8.18 -3.18 -14.54
N ARG A 496 9.49 -3.27 -14.22
CA ARG A 496 9.93 -3.73 -12.90
C ARG A 496 9.55 -2.74 -11.80
N LEU A 497 9.65 -1.44 -12.09
CA LEU A 497 9.23 -0.41 -11.15
C LEU A 497 7.72 -0.36 -11.02
N PHE A 498 7.00 -0.36 -12.14
CA PHE A 498 5.54 -0.37 -12.16
C PHE A 498 4.97 -1.51 -11.33
N PHE A 499 5.35 -2.76 -11.60
CA PHE A 499 4.79 -3.90 -10.86
C PHE A 499 5.11 -3.85 -9.36
N ALA A 500 6.30 -3.35 -8.98
CA ALA A 500 6.65 -3.21 -7.57
C ALA A 500 5.81 -2.16 -6.85
N LEU A 501 5.60 -1.00 -7.48
CA LEU A 501 4.74 0.05 -6.90
C LEU A 501 3.28 -0.38 -6.93
N PHE A 502 2.82 -0.99 -8.01
CA PHE A 502 1.44 -1.45 -8.14
C PHE A 502 1.10 -2.44 -7.04
N ALA A 503 1.98 -3.40 -6.76
CA ALA A 503 1.79 -4.34 -5.67
C ALA A 503 1.67 -3.67 -4.29
N ARG A 504 2.45 -2.59 -4.08
CA ARG A 504 2.44 -1.81 -2.85
C ARG A 504 1.17 -0.98 -2.72
N SER A 505 0.79 -0.27 -3.77
CA SER A 505 -0.41 0.56 -3.80
C SER A 505 -1.68 -0.29 -3.73
N MET A 506 -1.73 -1.48 -4.35
CA MET A 506 -2.82 -2.44 -4.15
C MET A 506 -2.88 -2.97 -2.71
N THR A 507 -1.74 -3.13 -2.03
CA THR A 507 -1.71 -3.51 -0.61
C THR A 507 -2.28 -2.39 0.27
N LYS A 508 -1.93 -1.12 -0.01
CA LYS A 508 -2.49 0.05 0.69
C LYS A 508 -3.98 0.19 0.42
N MET A 509 -4.38 0.16 -0.86
CA MET A 509 -5.77 0.24 -1.29
C MET A 509 -6.61 -0.84 -0.64
N GLY A 510 -6.16 -2.10 -0.67
CA GLY A 510 -6.87 -3.22 -0.06
C GLY A 510 -7.07 -3.11 1.46
N ALA A 511 -6.41 -2.17 2.14
CA ALA A 511 -6.57 -1.92 3.58
C ALA A 511 -7.49 -0.72 3.89
N ILE A 512 -8.07 -0.07 2.87
CA ILE A 512 -8.99 1.06 3.07
C ILE A 512 -10.28 0.55 3.73
N GLY A 513 -10.69 1.19 4.82
CA GLY A 513 -12.01 1.02 5.42
C GLY A 513 -12.40 -0.42 5.76
N VAL A 514 -11.42 -1.31 5.99
CA VAL A 514 -11.69 -2.73 6.22
C VAL A 514 -12.36 -2.95 7.55
N LEU A 515 -13.42 -3.75 7.56
CA LEU A 515 -14.12 -4.14 8.79
C LEU A 515 -13.49 -5.41 9.35
N THR A 516 -13.24 -5.43 10.65
CA THR A 516 -12.68 -6.58 11.36
C THR A 516 -13.36 -6.74 12.72
N ASN A 517 -13.06 -7.78 13.48
CA ASN A 517 -13.37 -7.82 14.92
C ASN A 517 -14.85 -7.63 15.32
N GLY A 518 -15.79 -8.02 14.46
CA GLY A 518 -17.23 -7.88 14.70
C GLY A 518 -17.83 -6.59 14.16
N GLU A 519 -17.04 -5.73 13.52
CA GLU A 519 -17.52 -4.52 12.83
C GLU A 519 -18.37 -4.89 11.60
N GLY A 520 -18.07 -6.01 10.95
CA GLY A 520 -18.84 -6.57 9.84
C GLY A 520 -19.47 -7.92 10.18
N GLU A 521 -19.88 -8.67 9.17
CA GLU A 521 -20.33 -10.06 9.28
C GLU A 521 -19.60 -10.99 8.30
N ILE A 522 -19.90 -12.29 8.33
CA ILE A 522 -19.52 -13.21 7.25
C ILE A 522 -20.82 -13.59 6.55
N ARG A 523 -21.10 -13.00 5.39
CA ARG A 523 -22.33 -13.29 4.66
C ARG A 523 -22.28 -14.68 4.07
N GLN A 524 -23.36 -15.45 4.12
CA GLN A 524 -23.45 -16.72 3.37
C GLN A 524 -23.72 -16.48 1.88
N ASN A 525 -24.40 -15.38 1.57
CA ASN A 525 -24.67 -14.93 0.21
C ASN A 525 -24.12 -13.50 0.05
N CYS A 526 -23.22 -13.30 -0.91
CA CYS A 526 -22.57 -12.01 -1.13
C CYS A 526 -23.50 -10.88 -1.59
N ARG A 527 -24.76 -11.18 -1.91
CA ARG A 527 -25.75 -10.20 -2.35
C ARG A 527 -26.59 -9.60 -1.24
N VAL A 528 -26.64 -10.22 -0.07
CA VAL A 528 -27.57 -9.83 1.00
C VAL A 528 -26.91 -9.90 2.37
N VAL A 529 -27.34 -9.01 3.27
CA VAL A 529 -26.99 -9.03 4.70
C VAL A 529 -27.63 -10.27 5.34
N ASN A 530 -26.97 -10.92 6.32
CA ASN A 530 -27.59 -12.06 7.00
C ASN A 530 -28.81 -11.61 7.83
N ALA A 531 -29.79 -12.50 8.00
CA ALA A 531 -31.03 -12.25 8.71
C ALA A 531 -30.90 -12.28 10.24
#